data_AF-A0A081P3W4-F1
#
_entry.id   AF-A0A081P3W4-F1
#
_cell.length_a   1.000
_cell.length_b   1.000
_cell.length_c   1.000
_cell.angle_alpha   90.00
_cell.angle_beta   90.00
_cell.angle_gamma   90.00
#
_symmetry.space_group_name_H-M   'P 1'
#
loop_
_entity.id
_entity.type
_entity.pdbx_description
1 polymer ?
#
loop_
_entity_poly.entity_id
_entity_poly.type
_entity_poly.pdbx_seq_one_letter_code
_entity_poly.pdbx_strand_id
1 'polypeptide(L)'
;MNTSQRDVVWKSMKRILAGCGAEESVLTEESCIGDPELELSSVRFIQAMVELENAFDVELDVRNIWNGNQRPLSELLDYIEAALPEAGP
;
A
#
# COMPACT_ATOMS: atom_id res chain seq x y z
N MET A 1 -16.48 -13.24 2.68
CA MET A 1 -16.48 -12.08 3.59
C MET A 1 -15.11 -12.04 4.26
N ASN A 2 -14.12 -11.42 3.60
CA ASN A 2 -12.74 -11.21 4.11
C ASN A 2 -12.51 -9.75 4.54
N THR A 3 -13.59 -9.00 4.77
CA THR A 3 -13.57 -7.55 5.00
C THR A 3 -12.68 -7.15 6.19
N SER A 4 -12.56 -8.01 7.21
CA SER A 4 -11.75 -7.71 8.40
C SER A 4 -10.23 -7.68 8.13
N GLN A 5 -9.70 -8.49 7.21
CA GLN A 5 -8.26 -8.52 6.93
C GLN A 5 -7.87 -7.35 6.03
N ARG A 6 -8.59 -7.16 4.92
CA ARG A 6 -8.44 -6.00 4.05
C ARG A 6 -8.48 -4.68 4.82
N ASP A 7 -9.47 -4.50 5.71
CA ASP A 7 -9.60 -3.27 6.50
C ASP A 7 -8.38 -3.02 7.41
N VAL A 8 -7.81 -4.08 7.99
CA VAL A 8 -6.61 -3.99 8.84
C VAL A 8 -5.37 -3.65 8.01
N VAL A 9 -5.19 -4.31 6.87
CA VAL A 9 -4.09 -4.04 5.93
C VAL A 9 -4.21 -2.61 5.43
N TRP A 10 -5.39 -2.20 4.95
CA TRP A 10 -5.64 -0.86 4.44
C TRP A 10 -5.41 0.22 5.49
N LYS A 11 -5.89 0.04 6.72
CA LYS A 11 -5.65 0.98 7.81
C LYS A 11 -4.16 1.11 8.13
N SER A 12 -3.41 0.01 8.08
CA SER A 12 -1.98 0.00 8.36
C SER A 12 -1.19 0.64 7.22
N MET A 13 -1.55 0.34 5.96
CA MET A 13 -0.99 0.98 4.77
C MET A 13 -1.16 2.50 4.83
N LYS A 14 -2.38 2.98 5.11
CA LYS A 14 -2.63 4.42 5.23
C LYS A 14 -1.76 5.09 6.29
N ARG A 15 -1.61 4.45 7.46
CA ARG A 15 -0.76 4.97 8.54
C ARG A 15 0.70 5.06 8.11
N ILE A 16 1.22 4.06 7.39
CA ILE A 16 2.61 4.03 6.92
C ILE A 16 2.82 5.11 5.85
N LEU A 17 1.94 5.19 4.86
CA LEU A 17 2.00 6.22 3.82
C LEU A 17 1.92 7.63 4.43
N ALA A 18 1.06 7.83 5.42
CA ALA A 18 0.97 9.09 6.15
C ALA A 18 2.23 9.40 6.98
N GLY A 19 2.81 8.39 7.63
CA GLY A 19 4.10 8.50 8.33
C GLY A 19 5.26 8.88 7.39
N CYS A 20 5.17 8.49 6.13
CA CYS A 20 6.11 8.86 5.07
C CYS A 20 5.79 10.23 4.42
N GLY A 21 4.75 10.91 4.87
CA GLY A 21 4.44 12.29 4.50
C GLY A 21 3.26 12.49 3.55
N ALA A 22 2.49 11.46 3.22
CA ALA A 22 1.20 11.63 2.55
C ALA A 22 0.15 12.21 3.51
N GLU A 23 -0.83 12.96 3.01
CA GLU A 23 -1.98 13.34 3.83
C GLU A 23 -2.98 12.18 3.93
N GLU A 24 -3.32 11.74 5.14
CA GLU A 24 -4.21 10.57 5.30
C GLU A 24 -5.61 10.78 4.69
N SER A 25 -6.08 12.03 4.61
CA SER A 25 -7.40 12.39 4.09
C SER A 25 -7.56 12.14 2.58
N VAL A 26 -6.44 12.16 1.83
CA VAL A 26 -6.43 11.99 0.37
C VAL A 26 -6.13 10.55 -0.06
N LEU A 27 -5.82 9.66 0.89
CA LEU A 27 -5.53 8.25 0.62
C LEU A 27 -6.84 7.46 0.42
N THR A 28 -7.16 7.20 -0.84
CA THR A 28 -8.21 6.26 -1.26
C THR A 28 -7.58 5.08 -2.02
N GLU A 29 -8.35 4.02 -2.21
CA GLU A 29 -7.86 2.85 -2.96
C GLU A 29 -7.55 3.20 -4.43
N GLU A 30 -8.23 4.22 -4.97
CA GLU A 30 -8.08 4.71 -6.34
C GLU A 30 -6.93 5.71 -6.51
N SER A 31 -6.41 6.30 -5.42
CA SER A 31 -5.26 7.20 -5.48
C SER A 31 -4.06 6.50 -6.11
N CYS A 32 -3.33 7.18 -6.99
CA CYS A 32 -2.20 6.57 -7.69
C CYS A 32 -0.85 7.06 -7.16
N ILE A 33 0.09 6.14 -6.98
CA ILE A 33 1.49 6.48 -6.72
C ILE A 33 2.01 7.33 -7.89
N GLY A 34 2.56 8.50 -7.55
CA GLY A 34 3.03 9.50 -8.51
C GLY A 34 2.04 10.65 -8.74
N ASP A 35 0.81 10.54 -8.21
CA ASP A 35 -0.12 11.66 -8.20
C ASP A 35 0.42 12.78 -7.28
N PRO A 36 0.46 14.03 -7.75
CA PRO A 36 0.94 15.16 -6.95
C PRO A 36 0.19 15.34 -5.62
N GLU A 37 -1.10 14.97 -5.58
CA GLU A 37 -1.95 15.08 -4.38
C GLU A 37 -1.47 14.19 -3.24
N LEU A 38 -0.80 13.07 -3.52
CA LEU A 38 -0.26 12.20 -2.48
C LEU A 38 0.98 12.76 -1.80
N GLU A 39 1.63 13.79 -2.38
CA GLU A 39 2.87 14.41 -1.89
C GLU A 39 4.02 13.41 -1.54
N LEU A 40 3.98 12.23 -2.15
CA LEU A 40 5.00 11.19 -2.03
C LEU A 40 6.08 11.38 -3.10
N SER A 41 7.15 12.06 -2.72
CA SER A 41 8.38 12.09 -3.54
C SER A 41 8.93 10.68 -3.73
N SER A 42 9.79 10.47 -4.75
CA SER A 42 10.39 9.15 -4.99
C SER A 42 11.13 8.58 -3.77
N VAL A 43 11.75 9.43 -2.95
CA VAL A 43 12.45 9.01 -1.71
C VAL A 43 11.45 8.55 -0.66
N ARG A 44 10.37 9.33 -0.43
CA ARG A 44 9.31 8.98 0.53
C ARG A 44 8.56 7.73 0.09
N PHE A 45 8.34 7.57 -1.21
CA PHE A 45 7.75 6.35 -1.76
C PHE A 45 8.63 5.13 -1.49
N ILE A 46 9.94 5.19 -1.77
CA ILE A 46 10.85 4.07 -1.47
C ILE A 46 10.85 3.75 0.03
N GLN A 47 10.86 4.77 0.89
CA GLN A 47 10.76 4.55 2.33
C GLN A 47 9.44 3.85 2.71
N ALA A 48 8.31 4.31 2.16
CA ALA A 48 7.03 3.67 2.40
C ALA A 48 7.02 2.19 1.96
N MET A 49 7.59 1.87 0.80
CA MET A 49 7.69 0.49 0.34
C MET A 49 8.49 -0.38 1.33
N VAL A 50 9.63 0.11 1.82
CA VAL A 50 10.43 -0.61 2.83
C VAL A 50 9.66 -0.76 4.14
N GLU A 51 8.94 0.26 4.60
CA GLU A 51 8.14 0.17 5.82
C GLU A 51 6.97 -0.82 5.67
N LEU A 52 6.35 -0.90 4.49
CA LEU A 52 5.31 -1.87 4.17
C LEU A 52 5.84 -3.31 4.14
N GLU A 53 6.97 -3.54 3.47
CA GLU A 53 7.64 -4.86 3.46
C GLU A 53 7.90 -5.35 4.89
N ASN A 54 8.47 -4.49 5.74
CA ASN A 54 8.75 -4.83 7.13
C ASN A 54 7.48 -5.03 7.98
N ALA A 55 6.43 -4.25 7.72
CA ALA A 55 5.19 -4.31 8.51
C ALA A 55 4.39 -5.60 8.24
N PHE A 56 4.45 -6.11 7.02
CA PHE A 56 3.66 -7.27 6.59
C PHE A 56 4.51 -8.53 6.36
N ASP A 57 5.85 -8.44 6.46
CA ASP A 57 6.80 -9.52 6.18
C ASP A 57 6.63 -10.08 4.75
N VAL A 58 6.58 -9.15 3.78
CA VAL A 58 6.38 -9.44 2.35
C VAL A 58 7.45 -8.76 1.50
N GLU A 59 7.73 -9.28 0.30
CA GLU A 59 8.60 -8.63 -0.69
C GLU A 59 7.74 -7.87 -1.71
N LEU A 60 8.00 -6.57 -1.90
CA LEU A 60 7.22 -5.70 -2.78
C LEU A 60 7.98 -5.36 -4.06
N ASP A 61 7.86 -6.23 -5.07
CA ASP A 61 8.38 -5.95 -6.41
C ASP A 61 7.35 -5.15 -7.24
N VAL A 62 7.69 -3.90 -7.54
CA VAL A 62 6.84 -2.97 -8.30
C VAL A 62 6.41 -3.52 -9.67
N ARG A 63 7.18 -4.43 -10.27
CA ARG A 63 6.87 -5.06 -11.57
C ARG A 63 5.77 -6.12 -11.46
N ASN A 64 5.61 -6.70 -10.27
CA ASN A 64 4.60 -7.70 -9.97
C ASN A 64 3.32 -7.06 -9.41
N ILE A 65 3.45 -5.89 -8.78
CA ILE A 65 2.32 -5.14 -8.21
C ILE A 65 1.55 -4.43 -9.33
N TRP A 66 2.24 -3.65 -10.17
CA TRP A 66 1.61 -2.82 -11.20
C TRP A 66 2.11 -3.20 -12.60
N ASN A 67 1.17 -3.44 -13.52
CA ASN A 67 1.47 -3.82 -14.91
C ASN A 67 1.09 -2.72 -15.94
N GLY A 68 0.67 -1.54 -15.46
CA GLY A 68 0.22 -0.41 -16.28
C GLY A 68 0.95 0.91 -16.00
N ASN A 69 0.50 1.97 -16.68
CA ASN A 69 1.02 3.33 -16.48
C ASN A 69 0.49 3.97 -15.18
N GLN A 70 -0.67 3.51 -14.70
CA GLN A 70 -1.22 3.92 -13.42
C GLN A 70 -0.79 2.94 -12.33
N ARG A 71 -0.71 3.44 -11.09
CA ARG A 71 -0.23 2.68 -9.95
C ARG A 71 -1.16 2.88 -8.75
N PRO A 72 -2.41 2.41 -8.82
CA PRO A 72 -3.38 2.64 -7.76
C PRO A 72 -2.97 1.92 -6.47
N LEU A 73 -3.35 2.50 -5.33
CA LEU A 73 -3.10 1.91 -4.02
C LEU A 73 -3.89 0.60 -3.81
N SER A 74 -5.01 0.41 -4.51
CA SER A 74 -5.79 -0.83 -4.51
C SER A 74 -4.97 -2.04 -4.96
N GLU A 75 -4.18 -1.92 -6.02
CA GLU A 75 -3.34 -3.01 -6.54
C GLU A 75 -2.22 -3.38 -5.54
N LEU A 76 -1.67 -2.40 -4.82
CA LEU A 76 -0.72 -2.64 -3.74
C LEU A 76 -1.39 -3.34 -2.54
N LEU A 77 -2.60 -2.90 -2.19
CA LEU A 77 -3.40 -3.49 -1.12
C LEU A 77 -3.73 -4.94 -1.43
N ASP A 78 -4.20 -5.22 -2.64
CA ASP A 78 -4.52 -6.57 -3.13
C ASP A 78 -3.27 -7.47 -3.09
N TYR A 79 -2.12 -6.94 -3.50
CA TYR A 79 -0.86 -7.67 -3.50
C TYR A 79 -0.43 -8.06 -2.08
N ILE A 80 -0.45 -7.11 -1.14
CA ILE A 80 -0.12 -7.38 0.26
C ILE A 80 -1.12 -8.37 0.87
N GLU A 81 -2.42 -8.17 0.63
CA GLU A 81 -3.46 -9.06 1.15
C GLU A 81 -3.29 -10.50 0.66
N ALA A 82 -2.98 -10.69 -0.62
CA ALA A 82 -2.77 -12.01 -1.22
C ALA A 82 -1.49 -12.72 -0.73
N ALA A 83 -0.49 -11.96 -0.27
CA ALA A 83 0.76 -12.50 0.26
C ALA A 83 0.62 -12.95 1.73
N LEU A 84 -0.38 -12.44 2.45
CA LEU A 84 -0.61 -12.80 3.84
C LEU A 84 -1.31 -14.17 3.93
N PRO A 85 -0.91 -15.04 4.88
CA PRO A 85 -1.60 -16.29 5.10
C PRO A 85 -3.06 -16.02 5.51
N GLU A 86 -4.01 -16.80 4.98
CA GLU A 86 -5.37 -16.75 5.49
C GLU A 86 -5.34 -17.02 6.99
N ALA A 87 -5.97 -16.14 7.78
CA ALA A 87 -6.11 -16.37 9.21
C ALA A 87 -6.80 -17.72 9.41
N GLY A 88 -6.04 -18.72 9.86
CA GLY A 88 -6.55 -20.06 10.09
C GLY A 88 -7.72 -20.06 11.09
N PRO A 89 -8.57 -21.11 11.06
CA PRO A 89 -9.75 -21.23 11.93
C PRO A 89 -9.41 -21.22 13.43
#